data_AF-A0A059DCH3-F1
#
_entry.id   AF-A0A059DCH3-F1
#
_cell.length_a   1.000
_cell.length_b   1.000
_cell.length_c   1.000
_cell.angle_alpha   90.00
_cell.angle_beta   90.00
_cell.angle_gamma   90.00
#
_symmetry.space_group_name_H-M   'P 1'
#
loop_
_entity.id
_entity.type
_entity.pdbx_description
1 polymer ?
#
loop_
_entity_poly.entity_id
_entity_poly.type
_entity_poly.pdbx_seq_one_letter_code
_entity_poly.pdbx_strand_id
1 'polypeptide(L)'
;MRKSFKDSLKSLEADINFANTLASDYPREYDGACLQMRLSCSPAARFLLFLVQWTDCHLAGTLGLLRILIYKAYVDGKTTVSIHERKASIKEFYGVIFPSLLQLHGGISDVEERKQKEVCAAKYKRKDELNKGKLSEIDIEREEECGICMEMSSKIVLPHCNHSMCMKCYRNWRARSQSCPFCRDSLKRVDSGDLWIYMSGVEILDLNSIARENMKRLVMYVQKLPLVVPDPVHVSYDPHF
;
A
#
# COMPACT_ATOMS: atom_id res chain seq x y z
N MET A 1 13.83 -6.19 29.71
CA MET A 1 12.81 -5.74 30.70
C MET A 1 11.45 -6.01 30.08
N ARG A 2 10.61 -6.88 30.66
CA ARG A 2 9.27 -7.18 30.14
C ARG A 2 8.44 -5.90 30.29
N LYS A 3 7.90 -5.34 29.19
CA LYS A 3 7.00 -4.17 29.29
C LYS A 3 5.81 -4.57 30.16
N SER A 4 5.42 -3.71 31.10
CA SER A 4 4.22 -3.97 31.90
C SER A 4 3.00 -3.94 30.98
N PHE A 5 1.91 -4.62 31.36
CA PHE A 5 0.65 -4.56 30.59
C PHE A 5 0.22 -3.10 30.33
N LYS A 6 0.42 -2.23 31.32
CA LYS A 6 0.13 -0.79 31.22
C LYS A 6 0.97 -0.08 30.17
N ASP A 7 2.26 -0.42 30.07
CA ASP A 7 3.15 0.18 29.07
C ASP A 7 2.85 -0.35 27.66
N SER A 8 2.53 -1.64 27.53
CA SER A 8 2.08 -2.22 26.27
C SER A 8 0.75 -1.63 25.79
N LEU A 9 -0.18 -1.38 26.71
CA LEU A 9 -1.46 -0.73 26.39
C LEU A 9 -1.25 0.70 25.89
N LYS A 10 -0.42 1.49 26.58
CA LYS A 10 -0.05 2.85 26.16
C LYS A 10 0.63 2.86 24.79
N SER A 11 1.53 1.89 24.54
CA SER A 11 2.18 1.75 23.23
C SER A 11 1.16 1.48 22.13
N LEU A 12 0.21 0.58 22.38
CA LEU A 12 -0.86 0.27 21.43
C LEU A 12 -1.76 1.48 21.16
N GLU A 13 -2.13 2.24 22.20
CA GLU A 13 -2.91 3.48 22.05
C GLU A 13 -2.16 4.54 21.25
N ALA A 14 -0.85 4.69 21.48
CA ALA A 14 -0.01 5.61 20.70
C ALA A 14 0.03 5.22 19.22
N ASP A 15 0.17 3.93 18.91
CA ASP A 15 0.16 3.43 17.53
C ASP A 15 -1.20 3.63 16.85
N ILE A 16 -2.31 3.41 17.58
CA ILE A 16 -3.67 3.68 17.08
C ILE A 16 -3.84 5.18 16.79
N ASN A 17 -3.38 6.05 17.68
CA ASN A 17 -3.46 7.49 17.48
C ASN A 17 -2.63 7.94 16.27
N PHE A 18 -1.43 7.38 16.10
CA PHE A 18 -0.61 7.65 14.92
C PHE A 18 -1.33 7.17 13.65
N ALA A 19 -1.92 5.97 13.66
CA ALA A 19 -2.70 5.45 12.55
C ALA A 19 -3.90 6.36 12.19
N ASN A 20 -4.55 6.98 13.18
CA ASN A 20 -5.60 7.97 12.96
C ASN A 20 -5.08 9.25 12.28
N THR A 21 -3.88 9.72 12.66
CA THR A 21 -3.22 10.83 11.97
C THR A 21 -2.91 10.48 10.51
N LEU A 22 -2.42 9.28 10.24
CA LEU A 22 -2.19 8.83 8.85
C LEU A 22 -3.49 8.78 8.05
N ALA A 23 -4.59 8.34 8.68
CA ALA A 23 -5.88 8.21 8.02
C ALA A 23 -6.61 9.55 7.79
N SER A 24 -6.27 10.62 8.54
CA SER A 24 -6.90 11.94 8.38
C SER A 24 -6.50 12.66 7.10
N ASP A 25 -5.38 12.27 6.48
CA ASP A 25 -4.85 12.92 5.29
C ASP A 25 -5.56 12.50 3.98
N TYR A 26 -6.46 11.50 4.03
CA TYR A 26 -7.13 10.92 2.86
C TYR A 26 -8.67 11.09 2.79
N PRO A 27 -9.27 12.26 3.13
CA PRO A 27 -10.73 12.41 3.15
C PRO A 27 -11.37 12.39 1.75
N ARG A 28 -10.62 12.72 0.69
CA ARG A 28 -11.14 12.84 -0.69
C ARG A 28 -11.53 11.51 -1.32
N GLU A 29 -10.92 10.41 -0.89
CA GLU A 29 -11.11 9.08 -1.49
C GLU A 29 -12.18 8.24 -0.77
N TYR A 30 -12.72 8.76 0.34
CA TYR A 30 -13.70 8.08 1.18
C TYR A 30 -14.95 8.94 1.41
N ASP A 31 -15.45 9.57 0.34
CA ASP A 31 -16.74 10.29 0.33
C ASP A 31 -16.79 11.39 1.42
N GLY A 32 -15.68 12.10 1.60
CA GLY A 32 -15.55 13.23 2.53
C GLY A 32 -15.33 12.84 4.01
N ALA A 33 -15.13 11.56 4.33
CA ALA A 33 -14.86 11.12 5.69
C ALA A 33 -13.46 10.50 5.85
N CYS A 34 -12.95 10.47 7.07
CA CYS A 34 -11.74 9.76 7.43
C CYS A 34 -12.03 8.47 8.17
N LEU A 35 -11.11 7.51 8.06
CA LEU A 35 -11.11 6.32 8.90
C LEU A 35 -10.60 6.70 10.29
N GLN A 36 -11.33 6.35 11.34
CA GLN A 36 -10.87 6.50 12.71
C GLN A 36 -10.93 5.17 13.46
N MET A 37 -10.01 5.03 14.41
CA MET A 37 -9.77 3.83 15.17
C MET A 37 -9.71 4.18 16.66
N ARG A 38 -10.30 3.34 17.49
CA ARG A 38 -10.21 3.45 18.95
C ARG A 38 -10.04 2.09 19.60
N LEU A 39 -9.32 2.05 20.70
CA LEU A 39 -9.22 0.86 21.52
C LEU A 39 -10.53 0.63 22.28
N SER A 40 -10.98 -0.62 22.30
CA SER A 40 -12.16 -1.07 23.03
C SER A 40 -11.80 -2.26 23.93
N CYS A 41 -12.20 -2.14 25.19
CA CYS A 41 -12.05 -3.19 26.19
C CYS A 41 -13.38 -3.90 26.37
N SER A 42 -13.38 -5.24 26.34
CA SER A 42 -14.59 -6.01 26.66
C SER A 42 -15.01 -5.76 28.12
N PRO A 43 -16.31 -5.87 28.45
CA PRO A 43 -16.77 -5.79 29.85
C PRO A 43 -16.09 -6.83 30.75
N ALA A 44 -15.79 -8.02 30.21
CA ALA A 44 -15.06 -9.08 30.89
C ALA A 44 -13.61 -8.70 31.23
N ALA A 45 -13.03 -7.70 30.54
CA ALA A 45 -11.68 -7.22 30.83
C ALA A 45 -11.57 -6.67 32.26
N ARG A 46 -12.64 -6.03 32.78
CA ARG A 46 -12.65 -5.55 34.18
C ARG A 46 -12.44 -6.66 35.20
N PHE A 47 -12.84 -7.89 34.88
CA PHE A 47 -12.73 -9.06 35.75
C PHE A 47 -11.54 -9.96 35.41
N LEU A 48 -10.87 -9.78 34.28
CA LEU A 48 -9.81 -10.70 33.83
C LEU A 48 -8.45 -10.01 33.73
N LEU A 49 -8.39 -8.68 33.64
CA LEU A 49 -7.13 -7.95 33.50
C LEU A 49 -6.22 -8.07 34.73
N PHE A 50 -6.78 -8.34 35.93
CA PHE A 50 -5.97 -8.58 37.13
C PHE A 50 -5.11 -9.86 37.01
N LEU A 51 -5.59 -10.87 36.28
CA LEU A 51 -4.86 -12.12 36.00
C LEU A 51 -3.75 -11.91 34.95
N VAL A 52 -3.84 -10.81 34.19
CA VAL A 52 -3.05 -10.53 32.99
C VAL A 52 -2.02 -9.41 33.26
N GLN A 53 -1.95 -8.88 34.49
CA GLN A 53 -1.04 -7.78 34.91
C GLN A 53 0.44 -8.00 34.51
N TRP A 54 0.87 -9.25 34.41
CA TRP A 54 2.24 -9.65 34.08
C TRP A 54 2.47 -10.04 32.61
N THR A 55 1.49 -9.77 31.73
CA THR A 55 1.50 -10.22 30.33
C THR A 55 1.28 -9.07 29.34
N ASP A 56 1.62 -9.30 28.08
CA ASP A 56 1.55 -8.30 27.01
C ASP A 56 0.13 -8.16 26.43
N CYS A 57 -0.17 -7.02 25.79
CA CYS A 57 -1.48 -6.72 25.18
C CYS A 57 -1.88 -7.73 24.11
N HIS A 58 -0.91 -8.42 23.50
CA HIS A 58 -1.16 -9.52 22.56
C HIS A 58 -2.00 -10.65 23.20
N LEU A 59 -1.72 -11.04 24.44
CA LEU A 59 -2.49 -12.11 25.11
C LEU A 59 -3.93 -11.66 25.36
N ALA A 60 -4.10 -10.45 25.91
CA ALA A 60 -5.41 -9.85 26.11
C ALA A 60 -6.20 -9.68 24.78
N GLY A 61 -5.49 -9.39 23.68
CA GLY A 61 -6.04 -9.40 22.33
C GLY A 61 -6.51 -10.79 21.90
N THR A 62 -5.69 -11.84 22.07
CA THR A 62 -6.07 -13.21 21.71
C THR A 62 -7.28 -13.71 22.51
N LEU A 63 -7.38 -13.35 23.78
CA LEU A 63 -8.48 -13.71 24.68
C LEU A 63 -9.77 -12.91 24.42
N GLY A 64 -9.77 -11.96 23.49
CA GLY A 64 -10.97 -11.16 23.21
C GLY A 64 -11.18 -9.96 24.13
N LEU A 65 -10.26 -9.70 25.05
CA LEU A 65 -10.39 -8.62 26.03
C LEU A 65 -10.13 -7.24 25.42
N LEU A 66 -9.24 -7.17 24.43
CA LEU A 66 -8.90 -5.96 23.68
C LEU A 66 -9.24 -6.10 22.21
N ARG A 67 -9.90 -5.07 21.66
CA ARG A 67 -10.33 -4.98 20.27
C ARG A 67 -10.16 -3.54 19.79
N ILE A 68 -9.96 -3.37 18.50
CA ILE A 68 -9.84 -2.05 17.87
C ILE A 68 -11.13 -1.82 17.08
N LEU A 69 -11.84 -0.77 17.42
CA LEU A 69 -13.05 -0.36 16.72
C LEU A 69 -12.68 0.64 15.64
N ILE A 70 -13.23 0.44 14.45
CA ILE A 70 -12.96 1.24 13.27
C ILE A 70 -14.27 1.83 12.79
N TYR A 71 -14.31 3.14 12.59
CA TYR A 71 -15.51 3.87 12.20
C TYR A 71 -15.18 4.98 11.21
N LYS A 72 -16.20 5.43 10.47
CA LYS A 72 -16.12 6.56 9.54
C LYS A 72 -16.44 7.84 10.34
N ALA A 73 -15.57 8.84 10.26
CA ALA A 73 -15.74 10.15 10.89
C ALA A 73 -15.72 11.27 9.84
N TYR A 74 -16.70 12.17 9.87
CA TYR A 74 -16.78 13.31 8.95
C TYR A 74 -16.16 14.57 9.57
N VAL A 75 -15.53 15.40 8.74
CA VAL A 75 -14.76 16.59 9.16
C VAL A 75 -15.64 17.71 9.77
N ASP A 76 -16.95 17.67 9.53
CA ASP A 76 -17.91 18.75 9.85
C ASP A 76 -18.26 18.94 11.35
N GLY A 77 -17.50 18.36 12.27
CA GLY A 77 -17.66 18.57 13.73
C GLY A 77 -18.96 18.02 14.35
N LYS A 78 -20.00 17.76 13.55
CA LYS A 78 -21.16 16.93 13.93
C LYS A 78 -20.73 15.48 13.82
N THR A 79 -20.29 14.93 14.94
CA THR A 79 -19.90 13.53 15.12
C THR A 79 -21.08 12.58 14.85
N THR A 80 -21.46 12.41 13.59
CA THR A 80 -22.23 11.24 13.18
C THR A 80 -21.24 10.10 13.07
N VAL A 81 -20.89 9.52 14.23
CA VAL A 81 -20.22 8.21 14.28
C VAL A 81 -21.06 7.30 13.39
N SER A 82 -20.52 6.85 12.27
CA SER A 82 -21.28 5.99 11.37
C SER A 82 -21.80 4.81 12.18
N ILE A 83 -23.10 4.52 12.07
CA ILE A 83 -23.84 3.48 12.82
C ILE A 83 -23.21 2.07 12.67
N HIS A 84 -22.26 1.91 11.74
CA HIS A 84 -21.61 0.66 11.38
C HIS A 84 -20.14 0.62 11.80
N GLU A 85 -19.86 0.46 13.09
CA GLU A 85 -18.49 0.22 13.56
C GLU A 85 -18.00 -1.16 13.14
N ARG A 86 -16.70 -1.28 12.83
CA ARG A 86 -16.04 -2.53 12.46
C ARG A 86 -15.05 -2.93 13.55
N LYS A 87 -14.96 -4.22 13.86
CA LYS A 87 -14.16 -4.75 14.96
C LYS A 87 -12.93 -5.48 14.42
N ALA A 88 -11.75 -4.93 14.67
CA ALA A 88 -10.46 -5.56 14.39
C ALA A 88 -9.81 -6.13 15.66
N SER A 89 -9.05 -7.19 15.49
CA SER A 89 -8.09 -7.68 16.46
C SER A 89 -6.77 -6.91 16.36
N ILE A 90 -5.95 -6.98 17.41
CA ILE A 90 -4.58 -6.44 17.41
C ILE A 90 -3.74 -7.05 16.27
N LYS A 91 -3.97 -8.33 15.94
CA LYS A 91 -3.28 -9.01 14.83
C LYS A 91 -3.65 -8.42 13.48
N GLU A 92 -4.92 -8.14 13.24
CA GLU A 92 -5.38 -7.52 11.99
C GLU A 92 -4.89 -6.06 11.88
N PHE A 93 -4.84 -5.35 13.00
CA PHE A 93 -4.28 -4.00 13.05
C PHE A 93 -2.81 -3.97 12.62
N TYR A 94 -1.93 -4.70 13.31
CA TYR A 94 -0.50 -4.70 12.96
C TYR A 94 -0.17 -5.49 11.69
N GLY A 95 -1.01 -6.46 11.31
CA GLY A 95 -0.76 -7.32 10.15
C GLY A 95 -1.24 -6.74 8.82
N VAL A 96 -2.25 -5.87 8.83
CA VAL A 96 -2.87 -5.34 7.61
C VAL A 96 -3.07 -3.83 7.70
N ILE A 97 -3.85 -3.37 8.68
CA ILE A 97 -4.38 -1.99 8.69
C ILE A 97 -3.27 -0.95 8.86
N PHE A 98 -2.44 -1.12 9.89
CA PHE A 98 -1.36 -0.18 10.18
C PHE A 98 -0.28 -0.16 9.08
N PRO A 99 0.19 -1.32 8.56
CA PRO A 99 1.06 -1.34 7.38
C PRO A 99 0.43 -0.68 6.14
N SER A 100 -0.86 -0.89 5.87
CA SER A 100 -1.54 -0.25 4.73
C SER A 100 -1.56 1.28 4.86
N LEU A 101 -1.82 1.80 6.06
CA LEU A 101 -1.77 3.24 6.32
C LEU A 101 -0.35 3.81 6.19
N LEU A 102 0.66 3.07 6.68
CA LEU A 102 2.06 3.43 6.49
C LEU A 102 2.48 3.43 5.01
N GLN A 103 1.96 2.50 4.20
CA GLN A 103 2.22 2.46 2.76
C GLN A 103 1.56 3.62 2.02
N LEU A 104 0.38 4.05 2.46
CA LEU A 104 -0.30 5.22 1.90
C LEU A 104 0.50 6.49 2.22
N HIS A 105 0.90 6.69 3.47
CA HIS A 105 1.70 7.85 3.90
C HIS A 105 3.12 7.83 3.33
N GLY A 106 3.80 6.68 3.36
CA GLY A 106 5.14 6.49 2.80
C GLY A 106 5.18 6.52 1.26
N GLY A 107 4.00 6.58 0.61
CA GLY A 107 3.86 6.82 -0.81
C GLY A 107 3.98 8.28 -1.19
N ILE A 108 3.62 9.24 -0.33
CA ILE A 108 3.62 10.68 -0.65
C ILE A 108 3.67 11.51 0.65
N SER A 109 4.86 11.93 1.08
CA SER A 109 5.01 13.33 1.49
C SER A 109 5.63 14.08 0.32
N ASP A 110 5.17 15.29 0.02
CA ASP A 110 5.71 16.13 -1.06
C ASP A 110 7.25 16.26 -0.97
N VAL A 111 7.79 16.18 0.25
CA VAL A 111 9.22 16.31 0.53
C VAL A 111 9.97 15.01 0.23
N GLU A 112 9.45 13.84 0.63
CA GLU A 112 10.06 12.56 0.28
C GLU A 112 9.91 12.26 -1.21
N GLU A 113 8.79 12.64 -1.83
CA GLU A 113 8.59 12.52 -3.28
C GLU A 113 9.59 13.40 -4.03
N ARG A 114 9.75 14.67 -3.64
CA ARG A 114 10.73 15.58 -4.26
C ARG A 114 12.16 15.08 -4.03
N LYS A 115 12.49 14.57 -2.83
CA LYS A 115 13.81 13.99 -2.54
C LYS A 115 14.05 12.69 -3.30
N GLN A 116 13.06 11.80 -3.44
CA GLN A 116 13.20 10.58 -4.21
C GLN A 116 13.30 10.88 -5.70
N LYS A 117 12.49 11.82 -6.22
CA LYS A 117 12.63 12.35 -7.58
C LYS A 117 14.02 12.96 -7.80
N GLU A 118 14.52 13.75 -6.87
CA GLU A 118 15.86 14.34 -6.92
C GLU A 118 16.97 13.30 -6.80
N VAL A 119 16.83 12.29 -5.95
CA VAL A 119 17.82 11.22 -5.75
C VAL A 119 17.84 10.28 -6.95
N CYS A 120 16.68 9.90 -7.49
CA CYS A 120 16.57 9.16 -8.74
C CYS A 120 17.14 10.00 -9.89
N ALA A 121 16.70 11.25 -10.06
CA ALA A 121 17.26 12.14 -11.08
C ALA A 121 18.78 12.30 -10.92
N ALA A 122 19.31 12.47 -9.71
CA ALA A 122 20.74 12.67 -9.49
C ALA A 122 21.58 11.40 -9.61
N LYS A 123 21.03 10.21 -9.32
CA LYS A 123 21.73 8.92 -9.48
C LYS A 123 21.68 8.42 -10.92
N TYR A 124 20.57 8.62 -11.62
CA TYR A 124 20.40 8.21 -13.01
C TYR A 124 20.93 9.27 -14.00
N LYS A 125 20.82 10.59 -13.74
CA LYS A 125 21.51 11.61 -14.56
C LYS A 125 23.02 11.52 -14.46
N ARG A 126 23.60 11.27 -13.28
CA ARG A 126 25.07 11.22 -13.14
C ARG A 126 25.73 10.07 -13.90
N LYS A 127 24.98 9.00 -14.19
CA LYS A 127 25.48 7.88 -14.99
C LYS A 127 25.24 8.08 -16.49
N ASP A 128 24.23 8.86 -16.87
CA ASP A 128 23.94 9.24 -18.25
C ASP A 128 24.83 10.39 -18.77
N GLU A 129 25.07 11.45 -17.99
CA GLU A 129 25.81 12.63 -18.49
C GLU A 129 27.32 12.41 -18.65
N LEU A 130 27.90 11.41 -17.96
CA LEU A 130 29.32 11.08 -18.15
C LEU A 130 29.58 10.27 -19.43
N ASN A 131 28.55 9.74 -20.10
CA ASN A 131 28.69 8.97 -21.35
C ASN A 131 27.82 9.44 -22.52
N LYS A 132 26.82 10.32 -22.31
CA LYS A 132 25.96 10.83 -23.38
C LYS A 132 26.13 12.35 -23.51
N GLY A 133 26.96 12.76 -24.46
CA GLY A 133 26.82 14.10 -25.05
C GLY A 133 25.39 14.27 -25.56
N LYS A 134 24.78 15.44 -25.31
CA LYS A 134 23.41 15.87 -25.70
C LYS A 134 22.75 14.95 -26.74
N LEU A 135 22.03 13.93 -26.28
CA LEU A 135 21.12 13.18 -27.13
C LEU A 135 19.91 14.06 -27.43
N SER A 136 19.49 14.08 -28.69
CA SER A 136 18.27 14.78 -29.11
C SER A 136 17.03 14.05 -28.59
N GLU A 137 15.89 14.73 -28.51
CA GLU A 137 14.59 14.11 -28.16
C GLU A 137 14.30 12.87 -29.02
N ILE A 138 14.73 12.92 -30.29
CA ILE A 138 14.65 11.84 -31.28
C ILE A 138 15.49 10.61 -30.88
N ASP A 139 16.66 10.83 -30.28
CA ASP A 139 17.52 9.72 -29.83
C ASP A 139 16.95 9.02 -28.59
N ILE A 140 16.22 9.75 -27.75
CA ILE A 140 15.52 9.21 -26.57
C ILE A 140 14.34 8.34 -27.01
N GLU A 141 13.50 8.84 -27.92
CA GLU A 141 12.39 8.07 -28.50
C GLU A 141 12.89 6.76 -29.13
N ARG A 142 13.98 6.83 -29.91
CA ARG A 142 14.60 5.65 -30.54
C ARG A 142 15.16 4.64 -29.54
N GLU A 143 15.64 5.10 -28.39
CA GLU A 143 16.07 4.21 -27.31
C GLU A 143 14.89 3.55 -26.59
N GLU A 144 13.72 4.21 -26.50
CA GLU A 144 12.52 3.68 -25.85
C GLU A 144 11.72 2.73 -26.74
N GLU A 145 11.78 2.90 -28.06
CA GLU A 145 11.12 2.05 -29.03
C GLU A 145 11.63 0.60 -29.04
N CYS A 146 10.74 -0.32 -29.40
CA CYS A 146 11.13 -1.69 -29.72
C CYS A 146 11.97 -1.71 -31.02
N GLY A 147 13.22 -2.18 -30.96
CA GLY A 147 14.11 -2.29 -32.13
C GLY A 147 13.67 -3.27 -33.24
N ILE A 148 12.45 -3.83 -33.17
CA ILE A 148 11.85 -4.71 -34.18
C ILE A 148 10.63 -4.06 -34.84
N CYS A 149 9.67 -3.56 -34.05
CA CYS A 149 8.45 -2.94 -34.57
C CYS A 149 8.46 -1.41 -34.57
N MET A 150 9.48 -0.78 -33.96
CA MET A 150 9.58 0.67 -33.79
C MET A 150 8.39 1.29 -33.05
N GLU A 151 7.63 0.49 -32.29
CA GLU A 151 6.52 0.98 -31.45
C GLU A 151 7.04 1.28 -30.04
N MET A 152 6.63 2.42 -29.48
CA MET A 152 6.80 2.74 -28.06
C MET A 152 5.96 1.78 -27.21
N SER A 153 6.63 0.85 -26.54
CA SER A 153 5.97 -0.18 -25.74
C SER A 153 6.91 -0.69 -24.65
N SER A 154 6.35 -1.21 -23.55
CA SER A 154 7.14 -1.83 -22.49
C SER A 154 8.01 -2.94 -23.07
N LYS A 155 9.32 -2.81 -22.89
CA LYS A 155 10.30 -3.76 -23.41
C LYS A 155 10.55 -4.85 -22.39
N ILE A 156 10.87 -6.04 -22.87
CA ILE A 156 11.46 -7.09 -22.08
C ILE A 156 12.96 -7.17 -22.37
N VAL A 157 13.74 -7.69 -21.43
CA VAL A 157 15.18 -7.91 -21.57
C VAL A 157 15.45 -9.41 -21.48
N LEU A 158 16.23 -9.92 -22.44
CA LEU A 158 16.66 -11.31 -22.47
C LEU A 158 17.83 -11.53 -21.48
N PRO A 159 17.76 -12.52 -20.58
CA PRO A 159 18.70 -12.65 -19.45
C PRO A 159 20.13 -13.05 -19.87
N HIS A 160 20.30 -13.68 -21.04
CA HIS A 160 21.61 -14.18 -21.48
C HIS A 160 22.39 -13.18 -22.35
N CYS A 161 21.69 -12.28 -23.03
CA CYS A 161 22.30 -11.37 -24.00
C CYS A 161 21.93 -9.90 -23.81
N ASN A 162 21.11 -9.57 -22.83
CA ASN A 162 20.64 -8.23 -22.47
C ASN A 162 19.95 -7.42 -23.59
N HIS A 163 19.72 -8.02 -24.75
CA HIS A 163 18.93 -7.41 -25.80
C HIS A 163 17.46 -7.25 -25.38
N SER A 164 16.85 -6.16 -25.84
CA SER A 164 15.50 -5.80 -25.49
C SER A 164 14.58 -5.66 -26.70
N MET A 165 13.32 -6.03 -26.52
CA MET A 165 12.25 -5.91 -27.52
C MET A 165 10.90 -5.94 -26.79
N CYS A 166 9.81 -5.54 -27.45
CA CYS A 166 8.49 -5.67 -26.83
C CYS A 166 8.04 -7.13 -26.74
N MET A 167 7.16 -7.44 -25.77
CA MET A 167 6.66 -8.80 -25.54
C MET A 167 5.98 -9.40 -26.78
N LYS A 168 5.29 -8.58 -27.59
CA LYS A 168 4.65 -9.00 -28.84
C LYS A 168 5.69 -9.49 -29.85
N CYS A 169 6.76 -8.74 -30.07
CA CYS A 169 7.84 -9.12 -30.96
C CYS A 169 8.59 -10.36 -30.47
N TYR A 170 8.83 -10.46 -29.16
CA TYR A 170 9.43 -11.66 -28.56
C TYR A 170 8.60 -12.92 -28.82
N ARG A 171 7.28 -12.90 -28.54
CA ARG A 171 6.39 -14.05 -28.73
C ARG A 171 6.34 -14.48 -30.20
N ASN A 172 6.18 -13.51 -31.11
CA ASN A 172 6.16 -13.76 -32.56
C ASN A 172 7.47 -14.36 -33.06
N TRP A 173 8.61 -13.85 -32.59
CA TRP A 173 9.92 -14.35 -32.97
C TRP A 173 10.17 -15.75 -32.40
N ARG A 174 9.86 -15.97 -31.11
CA ARG A 174 10.07 -17.26 -30.43
C ARG A 174 9.27 -18.40 -31.06
N ALA A 175 8.10 -18.09 -31.63
CA ALA A 175 7.31 -19.07 -32.39
C ALA A 175 8.02 -19.56 -33.67
N ARG A 176 8.97 -18.78 -34.21
CA ARG A 176 9.70 -19.07 -35.45
C ARG A 176 11.13 -19.53 -35.20
N SER A 177 11.79 -18.99 -34.17
CA SER A 177 13.18 -19.28 -33.83
C SER A 177 13.41 -19.27 -32.33
N GLN A 178 14.20 -20.22 -31.84
CA GLN A 178 14.65 -20.28 -30.44
C GLN A 178 16.00 -19.60 -30.24
N SER A 179 16.21 -18.46 -30.92
CA SER A 179 17.43 -17.65 -30.83
C SER A 179 17.10 -16.17 -30.67
N CYS A 180 17.99 -15.37 -30.09
CA CYS A 180 17.81 -13.93 -30.01
C CYS A 180 17.78 -13.32 -31.44
N PRO A 181 16.81 -12.45 -31.77
CA PRO A 181 16.73 -11.82 -33.10
C PRO A 181 17.91 -10.88 -33.39
N PHE A 182 18.61 -10.41 -32.35
CA PHE A 182 19.71 -9.45 -32.49
C PHE A 182 21.08 -10.14 -32.57
N CYS A 183 21.37 -11.08 -31.66
CA CYS A 183 22.69 -11.74 -31.58
C CYS A 183 22.67 -13.25 -31.85
N ARG A 184 21.50 -13.86 -32.07
CA ARG A 184 21.30 -15.30 -32.28
C ARG A 184 21.69 -16.21 -31.11
N ASP A 185 21.94 -15.67 -29.92
CA ASP A 185 22.10 -16.47 -28.70
C ASP A 185 20.88 -17.35 -28.42
N SER A 186 21.12 -18.56 -27.92
CA SER A 186 20.07 -19.56 -27.72
C SER A 186 19.05 -19.16 -26.65
N LEU A 187 17.76 -19.24 -26.98
CA LEU A 187 16.62 -19.02 -26.09
C LEU A 187 15.99 -20.31 -25.57
N LYS A 188 16.55 -21.49 -25.91
CA LYS A 188 15.97 -22.80 -25.56
C LYS A 188 15.75 -23.02 -24.05
N ARG A 189 16.44 -22.27 -23.18
CA ARG A 189 16.34 -22.34 -21.72
C ARG A 189 15.70 -21.10 -21.09
N VAL A 190 15.13 -20.21 -21.89
CA VAL A 190 14.48 -18.99 -21.42
C VAL A 190 12.97 -19.21 -21.44
N ASP A 191 12.34 -19.21 -20.28
CA ASP A 191 10.89 -19.19 -20.12
C ASP A 191 10.38 -17.76 -19.86
N SER A 192 9.05 -17.59 -19.90
CA SER A 192 8.36 -16.33 -19.68
C SER A 192 8.66 -15.70 -18.31
N GLY A 193 8.92 -16.52 -17.28
CA GLY A 193 9.33 -16.06 -15.95
C GLY A 193 10.77 -15.56 -15.85
N ASP A 194 11.63 -15.87 -16.83
CA ASP A 194 13.04 -15.44 -16.86
C ASP A 194 13.22 -14.08 -17.56
N LEU A 195 12.14 -13.53 -18.12
CA LEU A 195 12.15 -12.27 -18.85
C LEU A 195 12.03 -11.10 -17.88
N TRP A 196 12.94 -10.15 -17.99
CA TRP A 196 12.94 -8.96 -17.15
C TRP A 196 12.16 -7.86 -17.84
N ILE A 197 11.25 -7.20 -17.11
CA ILE A 197 10.52 -6.04 -17.65
C ILE A 197 11.45 -4.82 -17.54
N TYR A 198 11.70 -4.18 -18.68
CA TYR A 198 12.39 -2.90 -18.74
C TYR A 198 11.41 -1.81 -18.34
N MET A 199 11.50 -1.34 -17.09
CA MET A 199 10.70 -0.21 -16.62
C MET A 199 11.22 1.07 -17.28
N SER A 200 10.41 1.68 -18.15
CA SER A 200 10.68 3.04 -18.63
C SER A 200 10.54 4.03 -17.48
N GLY A 201 11.30 5.13 -17.51
CA GLY A 201 11.17 6.21 -16.52
C GLY A 201 9.75 6.81 -16.47
N VAL A 202 8.95 6.63 -17.52
CA VAL A 202 7.56 7.07 -17.62
C VAL A 202 6.59 6.14 -16.86
N GLU A 203 6.91 4.85 -16.74
CA GLU A 203 6.06 3.85 -16.04
C GLU A 203 6.18 3.93 -14.51
N ILE A 204 7.16 4.69 -13.98
CA ILE A 204 7.40 4.89 -12.54
C ILE A 204 6.50 6.01 -11.97
N LEU A 205 5.72 6.71 -12.80
CA LEU A 205 5.11 7.99 -12.41
C LEU A 205 3.67 7.94 -11.88
N ASP A 206 2.96 6.81 -11.93
CA ASP A 206 1.57 6.79 -11.44
C ASP A 206 1.43 6.31 -9.98
N LEU A 207 2.25 6.90 -9.10
CA LEU A 207 2.15 6.72 -7.64
C LEU A 207 0.76 7.07 -7.11
N ASN A 208 0.08 8.03 -7.76
CA ASN A 208 -1.28 8.42 -7.42
C ASN A 208 -2.30 7.30 -7.66
N SER A 209 -2.22 6.58 -8.80
CA SER A 209 -3.07 5.42 -9.03
C SER A 209 -2.74 4.26 -8.10
N ILE A 210 -1.46 4.05 -7.77
CA ILE A 210 -1.04 3.03 -6.80
C ILE A 210 -1.60 3.35 -5.41
N ALA A 211 -1.49 4.59 -4.94
CA ALA A 211 -2.04 5.04 -3.67
C ALA A 211 -3.56 4.85 -3.63
N ARG A 212 -4.27 5.27 -4.68
CA ARG A 212 -5.73 5.12 -4.80
C ARG A 212 -6.17 3.65 -4.76
N GLU A 213 -5.45 2.77 -5.45
CA GLU A 213 -5.73 1.34 -5.44
C GLU A 213 -5.44 0.69 -4.08
N ASN A 214 -4.35 1.09 -3.42
CA ASN A 214 -4.04 0.65 -2.06
C ASN A 214 -5.09 1.13 -1.06
N MET A 215 -5.60 2.35 -1.20
CA MET A 215 -6.68 2.89 -0.37
C MET A 215 -7.97 2.09 -0.56
N LYS A 216 -8.35 1.78 -1.81
CA LYS A 216 -9.49 0.89 -2.09
C LYS A 216 -9.35 -0.47 -1.42
N ARG A 217 -8.16 -1.08 -1.47
CA ARG A 217 -7.90 -2.37 -0.81
C ARG A 217 -8.06 -2.29 0.70
N LEU A 218 -7.54 -1.24 1.33
CA LEU A 218 -7.70 -1.01 2.76
C LEU A 218 -9.19 -0.88 3.14
N VAL A 219 -9.94 -0.06 2.40
CA VAL A 219 -11.39 0.12 2.59
C VAL A 219 -12.13 -1.21 2.45
N MET A 220 -11.88 -1.98 1.39
CA MET A 220 -12.50 -3.29 1.17
C MET A 220 -12.18 -4.27 2.30
N TYR A 221 -10.96 -4.23 2.84
CA TYR A 221 -10.58 -5.05 3.98
C TYR A 221 -11.38 -4.67 5.23
N VAL A 222 -11.43 -3.37 5.56
CA VAL A 222 -12.20 -2.87 6.71
C VAL A 222 -13.68 -3.23 6.61
N GLN A 223 -14.27 -3.14 5.41
CA GLN A 223 -15.68 -3.50 5.19
C GLN A 223 -15.99 -4.97 5.50
N LYS A 224 -15.01 -5.87 5.31
CA LYS A 224 -15.12 -7.31 5.59
C LYS A 224 -14.93 -7.68 7.06
N LEU A 225 -14.43 -6.77 7.89
CA LEU A 225 -14.30 -7.01 9.32
C LEU A 225 -15.68 -7.19 9.98
N PRO A 226 -15.77 -7.90 11.12
CA PRO A 226 -17.02 -8.04 11.86
C PRO A 226 -17.68 -6.69 12.16
N LEU A 227 -18.96 -6.55 11.79
CA LEU A 227 -19.79 -5.40 12.13
C LEU A 227 -20.18 -5.47 13.61
N VAL A 228 -20.04 -4.35 14.32
CA VAL A 228 -20.67 -4.17 15.63
C VAL A 228 -22.11 -3.77 15.39
N VAL A 229 -23.04 -4.69 15.71
CA VAL A 229 -24.48 -4.39 15.67
C VAL A 229 -24.80 -3.53 16.90
N PRO A 230 -25.38 -2.33 16.74
CA PRO A 230 -25.88 -1.57 17.89
C PRO A 230 -26.92 -2.38 18.64
N ASP A 231 -26.81 -2.44 19.97
CA ASP A 231 -27.85 -3.03 20.81
C ASP A 231 -29.14 -2.21 20.62
N PRO A 232 -30.29 -2.81 20.23
CA PRO A 232 -31.53 -2.09 19.95
C PRO A 232 -32.08 -1.28 21.14
N VAL A 233 -31.48 -1.38 22.33
CA VAL A 233 -31.92 -0.71 23.57
C VAL A 233 -31.49 0.78 23.64
N HIS A 234 -30.71 1.32 22.70
CA HIS A 234 -30.28 2.73 22.69
C HIS A 234 -30.67 3.51 21.42
N VAL A 235 -31.86 3.23 20.86
CA VAL A 235 -32.54 4.19 19.99
C VAL A 235 -33.53 4.97 20.86
N SER A 236 -33.10 6.08 21.45
CA SER A 236 -34.07 7.06 21.95
C SER A 236 -34.75 7.68 20.74
N TYR A 237 -35.94 7.18 20.40
CA TYR A 237 -36.88 7.95 19.62
C TYR A 237 -37.24 9.16 20.47
N ASP A 238 -36.77 10.34 20.07
CA ASP A 238 -37.32 11.61 20.51
C ASP A 238 -38.67 11.79 19.80
N PRO A 239 -39.82 11.65 20.47
CA PRO A 239 -41.11 11.86 19.85
C PRO A 239 -41.46 13.33 20.03
N HIS A 240 -41.04 14.17 19.08
CA HIS A 240 -41.67 15.47 18.90
C HIS A 240 -43.08 15.27 18.30
N PHE A 241 -44.09 15.41 19.15
CA PHE A 241 -45.42 15.94 18.81
C PHE A 241 -45.68 17.15 19.71
#